data_AF-A0A3P7NEC1-F1
#
_entry.id   AF-A0A3P7NEC1-F1
#
_cell.length_a   1.000
_cell.length_b   1.000
_cell.length_c   1.000
_cell.angle_alpha   90.00
_cell.angle_beta   90.00
_cell.angle_gamma   90.00
#
_symmetry.space_group_name_H-M   'P 1'
#
loop_
_entity.id
_entity.type
_entity.pdbx_description
1 polymer ?
#
loop_
_entity_poly.entity_id
_entity_poly.type
_entity_poly.pdbx_seq_one_letter_code
_entity_poly.pdbx_strand_id
1 'polypeptide(L)'
;WDLIKEKLIFPYVDLDLHSYDLSIQNRDATNDQVTVDAAHATLKYNVAVNTSSGVYLQEVISNGTYKRISGTVFREPIIVKNVPRLVNSWKKPIIIGRHAHADQYKATDFVVPGPGKLEIKFIPADGSEGITREVHDFKGPGVSLSMYNTDESIR
;
A
#
# COMPACT_ATOMS: atom_id res chain seq x y z
N TRP A 1 17.79 -12.30 6.88
CA TRP A 1 18.00 -11.88 5.49
C TRP A 1 19.45 -12.05 5.08
N ASP A 2 20.42 -11.64 5.91
CA ASP A 2 21.84 -11.70 5.55
C ASP A 2 22.35 -13.11 5.21
N LEU A 3 21.95 -14.13 5.96
CA LEU A 3 22.28 -15.53 5.62
C LEU A 3 21.83 -15.93 4.21
N ILE A 4 20.69 -15.43 3.72
CA ILE A 4 20.21 -15.74 2.36
C ILE A 4 21.15 -15.09 1.33
N LYS A 5 21.45 -13.80 1.49
CA LYS A 5 22.38 -13.08 0.61
C LYS A 5 23.75 -13.76 0.56
N GLU A 6 24.33 -14.02 1.72
CA GLU A 6 25.70 -14.52 1.87
C GLU A 6 25.88 -15.97 1.43
N LYS A 7 24.89 -16.84 1.68
CA LYS A 7 25.03 -18.28 1.42
C LYS A 7 24.38 -18.72 0.12
N LEU A 8 23.35 -18.02 -0.35
CA LEU A 8 22.51 -18.49 -1.45
C LEU A 8 22.50 -17.57 -2.67
N ILE A 9 22.93 -16.32 -2.56
CA ILE A 9 22.93 -15.35 -3.68
C ILE A 9 24.35 -15.00 -4.11
N PHE A 10 25.12 -14.29 -3.28
CA PHE A 10 26.42 -13.74 -3.64
C PHE A 10 27.53 -14.77 -3.98
N PRO A 11 27.51 -16.02 -3.48
CA PRO A 11 28.45 -17.03 -3.97
C PRO A 11 28.23 -17.42 -5.45
N TYR A 12 27.06 -17.10 -6.02
CA TYR A 12 26.65 -17.57 -7.35
C TYR A 12 26.32 -16.44 -8.33
N VAL A 13 26.03 -15.24 -7.83
CA VAL A 13 25.62 -14.09 -8.65
C VAL A 13 26.32 -12.84 -8.13
N ASP A 14 27.06 -12.19 -9.02
CA ASP A 14 27.57 -10.84 -8.80
C ASP A 14 26.48 -9.81 -9.14
N LEU A 15 26.16 -8.93 -8.20
CA LEU A 15 25.01 -8.03 -8.29
C LEU A 15 25.40 -6.63 -7.79
N ASP A 16 25.05 -5.62 -8.57
CA ASP A 16 25.03 -4.23 -8.10
C ASP A 16 23.79 -4.01 -7.22
N LEU A 17 23.99 -4.07 -5.91
CA LEU A 17 22.92 -4.00 -4.92
C LEU A 17 22.84 -2.61 -4.26
N HIS A 18 21.77 -1.88 -4.55
CA HIS A 18 21.39 -0.69 -3.79
C HIS A 18 20.61 -1.08 -2.54
N SER A 19 21.24 -0.99 -1.37
CA SER A 19 20.65 -1.40 -0.09
C SER A 19 20.07 -0.22 0.69
N TYR A 20 18.83 -0.38 1.16
CA TYR A 20 18.12 0.59 2.00
C TYR A 20 17.68 -0.10 3.29
N ASP A 21 18.09 0.43 4.45
CA ASP A 21 17.64 -0.12 5.73
C ASP A 21 16.24 0.39 6.08
N LEU A 22 15.23 -0.46 5.90
CA LEU A 22 13.83 -0.19 6.24
C LEU A 22 13.47 -0.67 7.66
N SER A 23 14.47 -0.90 8.53
CA SER A 23 14.25 -1.12 9.96
C SER A 23 13.43 0.02 10.57
N ILE A 24 12.68 -0.27 11.64
CA ILE A 24 11.88 0.77 12.31
C ILE A 24 12.77 1.87 12.89
N GLN A 25 13.96 1.50 13.38
CA GLN A 25 14.94 2.42 13.94
C GLN A 25 15.47 3.40 12.89
N ASN A 26 15.82 2.92 11.69
CA ASN A 26 16.33 3.80 10.65
C ASN A 26 15.21 4.65 10.03
N ARG A 27 13.99 4.13 9.94
CA ARG A 27 12.84 4.93 9.51
C ARG A 27 12.53 6.04 10.51
N ASP A 28 12.51 5.77 11.80
CA ASP A 28 12.35 6.80 12.83
C ASP A 28 13.47 7.84 12.77
N ALA A 29 14.74 7.40 12.69
CA ALA A 29 15.90 8.28 12.57
C ALA A 29 15.91 9.17 11.32
N THR A 30 15.22 8.76 10.25
CA THR A 30 15.17 9.48 8.96
C THR A 30 13.83 10.17 8.72
N ASN A 31 12.94 10.22 9.70
CA ASN A 31 11.54 10.67 9.51
C ASN A 31 10.87 9.99 8.30
N ASP A 32 11.11 8.69 8.16
CA ASP A 32 10.68 7.80 7.09
C ASP A 32 11.20 8.15 5.68
N GLN A 33 12.16 9.07 5.55
CA GLN A 33 12.74 9.43 4.25
C GLN A 33 13.40 8.23 3.53
N VAL A 34 14.00 7.29 4.27
CA VAL A 34 14.59 6.07 3.68
C VAL A 34 13.55 5.23 2.92
N THR A 35 12.29 5.24 3.34
CA THR A 35 11.17 4.56 2.68
C THR A 35 10.88 5.18 1.31
N VAL A 36 10.91 6.53 1.24
CA VAL A 36 10.75 7.31 0.01
C VAL A 36 11.89 7.02 -0.96
N ASP A 37 13.12 7.08 -0.46
CA ASP A 37 14.32 6.89 -1.28
C ASP A 37 14.38 5.46 -1.87
N ALA A 38 13.98 4.45 -1.08
CA ALA A 38 13.87 3.08 -1.55
C ALA A 38 12.80 2.93 -2.66
N ALA A 39 11.66 3.61 -2.53
CA ALA A 39 10.61 3.61 -3.55
C ALA A 39 11.08 4.28 -4.85
N HIS A 40 11.77 5.42 -4.77
CA HIS A 40 12.36 6.09 -5.94
C HIS A 40 13.45 5.25 -6.60
N ALA A 41 14.28 4.56 -5.81
CA ALA A 41 15.27 3.63 -6.34
C ALA A 41 14.62 2.47 -7.10
N THR A 42 13.51 1.95 -6.58
CA THR A 42 12.73 0.91 -7.26
C THR A 42 12.17 1.40 -8.60
N LEU A 43 11.67 2.64 -8.66
CA LEU A 43 11.23 3.24 -9.93
C LEU A 43 12.37 3.44 -10.92
N LYS A 44 13.58 3.76 -10.44
CA LYS A 44 14.77 3.94 -11.26
C LYS A 44 15.34 2.62 -11.80
N TYR A 45 15.39 1.58 -10.95
CA TYR A 45 16.05 0.30 -11.25
C TYR A 45 15.09 -0.86 -11.55
N ASN A 46 13.77 -0.61 -11.52
CA ASN A 46 12.66 -1.50 -11.85
C ASN A 46 12.44 -2.71 -10.92
N VAL A 47 13.46 -3.19 -10.22
CA VAL A 47 13.38 -4.40 -9.39
C VAL A 47 13.76 -4.07 -7.95
N ALA A 48 12.94 -4.52 -7.01
CA ALA A 48 13.23 -4.46 -5.59
C ALA A 48 12.88 -5.79 -4.91
N VAL A 49 13.68 -6.15 -3.92
CA VAL A 49 13.41 -7.28 -3.03
C VAL A 49 13.35 -6.72 -1.61
N ASN A 50 12.16 -6.80 -1.00
CA ASN A 50 11.93 -6.26 0.32
C ASN A 50 11.87 -7.38 1.36
N THR A 51 12.42 -7.14 2.55
CA THR A 51 12.23 -8.00 3.72
C THR A 51 10.93 -7.62 4.43
N SER A 52 10.40 -8.49 5.29
CA SER A 52 9.23 -8.15 6.09
C SER A 52 9.61 -7.12 7.16
N SER A 53 9.65 -5.84 6.82
CA SER A 53 9.50 -4.79 7.82
C SER A 53 8.01 -4.81 8.22
N GLY A 54 7.72 -4.86 9.52
CA GLY A 54 6.35 -4.92 10.07
C GLY A 54 5.49 -3.67 9.79
N VAL A 55 5.80 -2.94 8.73
CA VAL A 55 5.14 -1.73 8.28
C VAL A 55 4.94 -1.86 6.78
N TYR A 56 3.68 -1.83 6.36
CA TYR A 56 3.36 -1.55 4.96
C TYR A 56 4.00 -0.21 4.62
N LEU A 57 4.74 -0.10 3.52
CA LEU A 57 5.23 1.20 2.99
C LEU A 57 4.07 2.19 3.03
N GLN A 58 4.04 3.02 4.08
CA GLN A 58 2.99 3.97 4.38
C GLN A 58 3.63 5.33 4.16
N GLU A 59 3.01 6.09 3.28
CA GLU A 59 3.15 7.55 3.18
C GLU A 59 4.54 8.09 2.81
N VAL A 60 4.77 8.14 1.49
CA VAL A 60 5.75 9.04 0.90
C VAL A 60 5.24 10.48 1.01
N ILE A 61 5.91 11.33 1.79
CA ILE A 61 5.75 12.79 1.73
C ILE A 61 7.00 13.40 1.09
N SER A 62 6.91 13.72 -0.19
CA SER A 62 7.62 14.88 -0.73
C SER A 62 6.66 15.63 -1.67
N ASN A 63 6.54 16.95 -1.47
CA ASN A 63 5.70 17.84 -2.27
C ASN A 63 4.20 17.50 -2.34
N GLY A 64 3.60 17.00 -1.25
CA GLY A 64 2.15 16.82 -1.14
C GLY A 64 1.54 15.76 -2.08
N THR A 65 2.35 14.92 -2.73
CA THR A 65 1.86 13.93 -3.70
C THR A 65 2.23 12.51 -3.28
N TYR A 66 1.24 11.78 -2.74
CA TYR A 66 1.36 10.40 -2.29
C TYR A 66 1.49 9.41 -3.48
N LYS A 67 2.72 9.15 -3.95
CA LYS A 67 2.97 8.10 -4.96
C LYS A 67 3.51 6.82 -4.32
N ARG A 68 2.59 5.94 -3.92
CA ARG A 68 2.87 4.50 -3.83
C ARG A 68 3.08 3.96 -5.25
N ILE A 69 4.01 3.04 -5.45
CA ILE A 69 4.09 2.27 -6.70
C ILE A 69 2.73 1.60 -6.89
N SER A 70 1.95 2.09 -7.85
CA SER A 70 0.62 1.58 -8.15
C SER A 70 0.76 0.29 -8.97
N GLY A 71 -0.24 -0.58 -8.90
CA GLY A 71 -0.27 -1.80 -9.67
C GLY A 71 -1.07 -2.91 -9.01
N THR A 72 -0.83 -4.13 -9.47
CA THR A 72 -1.47 -5.34 -8.93
C THR A 72 -0.45 -6.16 -8.17
N VAL A 73 -0.73 -6.44 -6.89
CA VAL A 73 0.06 -7.36 -6.07
C VAL A 73 -0.45 -8.77 -6.29
N PHE A 74 0.38 -9.62 -6.88
CA PHE A 74 0.09 -11.04 -7.04
C PHE A 74 0.59 -11.82 -5.82
N ARG A 75 -0.30 -12.63 -5.23
CA ARG A 75 0.05 -13.58 -4.18
C ARG A 75 -0.18 -15.00 -4.67
N GLU A 76 0.86 -15.81 -4.66
CA GLU A 76 0.85 -17.21 -5.07
C GLU A 76 1.35 -18.11 -3.93
N PRO A 77 0.70 -19.26 -3.67
CA PRO A 77 1.19 -20.23 -2.69
C PRO A 77 2.37 -21.04 -3.24
N ILE A 78 3.42 -21.22 -2.44
CA ILE A 78 4.46 -22.21 -2.70
C ILE A 78 3.93 -23.60 -2.29
N ILE A 79 3.73 -24.49 -3.25
CA ILE A 79 3.15 -25.82 -3.01
C ILE A 79 4.23 -26.85 -2.70
N VAL A 80 4.13 -27.49 -1.53
CA VAL A 80 5.00 -28.59 -1.12
C VAL A 80 4.19 -29.89 -1.09
N LYS A 81 4.68 -30.94 -1.76
CA LYS A 81 3.91 -32.19 -2.00
C LYS A 81 3.43 -32.89 -0.72
N ASN A 82 4.19 -32.81 0.36
CA ASN A 82 3.90 -33.49 1.63
C ASN A 82 3.17 -32.60 2.65
N VAL A 83 2.78 -31.37 2.29
CA VAL A 83 2.00 -30.47 3.16
C VAL A 83 0.53 -30.50 2.73
N PRO A 84 -0.39 -31.01 3.57
CA PRO A 84 -1.82 -31.02 3.25
C PRO A 84 -2.37 -29.59 3.22
N ARG A 85 -3.41 -29.36 2.40
CA ARG A 85 -4.09 -28.06 2.29
C ARG A 85 -5.31 -28.05 3.20
N LEU A 86 -5.68 -26.87 3.70
CA LEU A 86 -6.90 -26.72 4.52
C LEU A 86 -8.17 -27.07 3.70
N VAL A 87 -8.22 -26.61 2.45
CA VAL A 87 -9.31 -26.92 1.52
C VAL A 87 -8.85 -28.05 0.59
N ASN A 88 -9.25 -29.28 0.92
CA ASN A 88 -8.77 -30.50 0.26
C ASN A 88 -9.15 -30.64 -1.23
N SER A 89 -10.20 -29.92 -1.67
CA SER A 89 -10.66 -29.89 -3.06
C SER A 89 -9.76 -29.05 -3.97
N TRP A 90 -8.94 -28.14 -3.42
CA TRP A 90 -8.01 -27.36 -4.22
C TRP A 90 -6.89 -28.25 -4.77
N LYS A 91 -6.89 -28.46 -6.10
CA LYS A 91 -5.87 -29.25 -6.81
C LYS A 91 -4.84 -28.40 -7.54
N LYS A 92 -5.16 -27.13 -7.80
CA LYS A 92 -4.30 -26.15 -8.48
C LYS A 92 -4.09 -24.94 -7.55
N PRO A 93 -2.98 -24.20 -7.69
CA PRO A 93 -2.80 -22.95 -6.96
C PRO A 93 -3.89 -21.94 -7.35
N ILE A 94 -4.25 -21.09 -6.39
CA ILE A 94 -5.10 -19.92 -6.61
C ILE A 94 -4.20 -18.71 -6.42
N ILE A 95 -4.13 -17.86 -7.45
CA ILE A 95 -3.37 -16.62 -7.43
C ILE A 95 -4.34 -15.47 -7.17
N ILE A 96 -4.01 -14.62 -6.21
CA ILE A 96 -4.79 -13.42 -5.91
C ILE A 96 -4.08 -12.23 -6.51
N GLY A 97 -4.73 -11.56 -7.47
CA GLY A 97 -4.35 -10.22 -7.92
C GLY A 97 -5.06 -9.18 -7.05
N ARG A 98 -4.32 -8.50 -6.18
CA ARG A 98 -4.85 -7.43 -5.34
C ARG A 98 -4.55 -6.08 -5.97
N HIS A 99 -5.59 -5.28 -6.22
CA HIS A 99 -5.43 -3.87 -6.58
C HIS A 99 -4.76 -3.11 -5.43
N ALA A 100 -3.58 -2.54 -5.68
CA ALA A 100 -2.75 -1.91 -4.66
C ALA A 100 -2.83 -0.38 -4.73
N HIS A 101 -4.04 0.16 -4.94
CA HIS A 101 -4.27 1.58 -5.04
C HIS A 101 -5.51 2.03 -4.25
N ALA A 102 -5.40 3.20 -3.64
CA ALA A 102 -6.47 3.95 -2.96
C ALA A 102 -7.38 3.11 -2.02
N ASP A 103 -8.70 3.23 -2.16
CA ASP A 103 -9.71 2.64 -1.28
C ASP A 103 -9.41 2.92 0.21
N GLN A 104 -9.60 1.94 1.10
CA GLN A 104 -9.30 2.13 2.53
C GLN A 104 -7.82 2.45 2.81
N TYR A 105 -6.90 2.16 1.87
CA TYR A 105 -5.46 2.39 2.05
C TYR A 105 -5.04 3.85 1.82
N LYS A 106 -5.93 4.68 1.27
CA LYS A 106 -5.76 6.14 1.14
C LYS A 106 -7.03 6.90 1.52
N ALA A 107 -7.78 6.33 2.46
CA ALA A 107 -8.99 6.95 2.96
C ALA A 107 -8.66 8.09 3.93
N THR A 108 -9.64 8.96 4.15
CA THR A 108 -9.62 9.96 5.23
C THR A 108 -10.74 9.62 6.18
N ASP A 109 -10.39 9.47 7.46
CA ASP A 109 -11.32 9.15 8.53
C ASP A 109 -11.22 10.16 9.68
N PHE A 110 -12.30 10.25 10.45
CA PHE A 110 -12.33 11.04 11.68
C PHE A 110 -13.46 10.58 12.61
N VAL A 111 -13.31 10.91 13.89
CA VAL A 111 -14.35 10.75 14.90
C VAL A 111 -15.30 11.93 14.83
N VAL A 112 -16.59 11.66 14.73
CA VAL A 112 -17.66 12.66 14.81
C VAL A 112 -17.94 12.93 16.30
N PRO A 113 -17.74 14.16 16.81
CA PRO A 113 -17.79 14.41 18.24
C PRO A 113 -19.20 14.50 18.83
N GLY A 114 -20.24 14.64 18.00
CA GLY A 114 -21.61 14.84 18.45
C GLY A 114 -22.61 14.97 17.30
N PRO A 115 -23.86 15.39 17.58
CA PRO A 115 -24.90 15.51 16.56
C PRO A 115 -24.52 16.50 15.44
N GLY A 116 -24.88 16.19 14.20
CA GLY A 116 -24.59 17.04 13.05
C GLY A 116 -24.79 16.36 11.70
N LYS A 117 -24.91 17.15 10.65
CA LYS A 117 -25.02 16.64 9.27
C LYS A 117 -23.64 16.42 8.66
N LEU A 118 -23.42 15.23 8.11
CA LEU A 118 -22.26 14.89 7.31
C LEU A 118 -22.62 14.89 5.83
N GLU A 119 -21.87 15.66 5.04
CA GLU A 119 -22.00 15.72 3.59
C GLU A 119 -20.65 15.41 2.93
N ILE A 120 -20.70 14.85 1.72
CA ILE A 120 -19.54 14.73 0.83
C ILE A 120 -19.73 15.68 -0.35
N LYS A 121 -18.66 16.38 -0.72
CA LYS A 121 -18.66 17.41 -1.75
C LYS A 121 -17.55 17.19 -2.77
N PHE A 122 -17.90 17.19 -4.04
CA PHE A 122 -16.99 17.24 -5.18
C PHE A 122 -17.03 18.64 -5.82
N ILE A 123 -15.86 19.25 -6.02
CA ILE A 123 -15.70 20.57 -6.61
C ILE A 123 -14.97 20.39 -7.95
N PRO A 124 -15.65 20.58 -9.09
CA PRO A 124 -15.04 20.48 -10.41
C PRO A 124 -13.96 21.54 -10.60
N ALA A 125 -12.83 21.16 -11.20
CA ALA A 125 -11.72 22.09 -11.48
C ALA A 125 -12.04 23.11 -12.57
N ASP A 126 -13.01 22.80 -13.44
CA ASP A 126 -13.48 23.67 -14.52
C ASP A 126 -14.53 24.70 -14.07
N GLY A 127 -14.90 24.69 -12.79
CA GLY A 127 -15.91 25.58 -12.21
C GLY A 127 -17.36 25.22 -12.56
N SER A 128 -17.60 24.07 -13.20
CA SER A 128 -18.95 23.56 -13.42
C SER A 128 -19.68 23.22 -12.10
N GLU A 129 -20.98 22.90 -12.20
CA GLU A 129 -21.78 22.57 -11.02
C GLU A 129 -21.22 21.33 -10.30
N GLY A 130 -20.87 21.51 -9.02
CA GLY A 130 -20.33 20.44 -8.20
C GLY A 130 -21.40 19.47 -7.68
N ILE A 131 -20.93 18.40 -7.03
CA ILE A 131 -21.82 17.37 -6.46
C ILE A 131 -21.76 17.50 -4.95
N THR A 132 -22.92 17.68 -4.30
CA THR A 132 -23.07 17.54 -2.84
C THR A 132 -24.05 16.41 -2.55
N ARG A 133 -23.68 15.51 -1.63
CA ARG A 133 -24.55 14.42 -1.16
C ARG A 133 -24.50 14.38 0.36
N GLU A 134 -25.68 14.36 0.99
CA GLU A 134 -25.79 14.03 2.40
C GLU A 134 -25.41 12.55 2.59
N VAL A 135 -24.50 12.29 3.51
CA VAL A 135 -24.06 10.95 3.88
C VAL A 135 -24.90 10.46 5.06
N HIS A 136 -25.01 11.27 6.10
CA HIS A 136 -25.76 10.94 7.32
C HIS A 136 -26.06 12.16 8.18
N ASP A 137 -27.14 12.11 8.95
CA ASP A 137 -27.49 13.08 10.00
C ASP A 137 -27.31 12.43 11.37
N PHE A 138 -26.14 12.68 11.99
CA PHE A 138 -25.76 12.14 13.28
C PHE A 138 -26.63 12.70 14.40
N LYS A 139 -27.17 11.83 15.24
CA LYS A 139 -27.89 12.19 16.48
C LYS A 139 -27.01 12.17 17.74
N GLY A 140 -25.74 11.83 17.59
CA GLY A 140 -24.75 11.72 18.66
C GLY A 140 -23.36 11.42 18.08
N PRO A 141 -22.36 11.13 18.92
CA PRO A 141 -21.00 10.81 18.47
C PRO A 141 -20.95 9.59 17.52
N GLY A 142 -19.95 9.55 16.66
CA GLY A 142 -19.79 8.49 15.66
C GLY A 142 -18.43 8.53 14.96
N VAL A 143 -18.34 7.93 13.78
CA VAL A 143 -17.14 7.94 12.94
C VAL A 143 -17.54 8.11 11.48
N SER A 144 -16.62 8.65 10.68
CA SER A 144 -16.78 8.78 9.23
C SER A 144 -15.51 8.33 8.52
N LEU A 145 -15.70 7.75 7.32
CA LEU A 145 -14.64 7.30 6.43
C LEU A 145 -15.01 7.73 5.00
N SER A 146 -14.10 8.40 4.31
CA SER A 146 -14.21 8.71 2.89
C SER A 146 -13.04 8.12 2.13
N MET A 147 -13.32 7.50 0.98
CA MET A 147 -12.32 6.86 0.13
C MET A 147 -12.56 7.19 -1.33
N TYR A 148 -11.54 6.98 -2.17
CA TYR A 148 -11.60 7.22 -3.61
C TYR A 148 -10.86 6.12 -4.36
N ASN A 149 -11.05 6.10 -5.68
CA ASN A 149 -10.20 5.40 -6.64
C ASN A 149 -10.24 6.16 -7.98
N THR A 150 -9.47 5.75 -8.98
CA THR A 150 -9.43 6.43 -10.29
C THR A 150 -9.59 5.45 -11.45
N ASP A 151 -10.23 5.90 -12.53
CA ASP A 151 -10.36 5.11 -13.76
C ASP A 151 -9.00 4.66 -14.31
N GLU A 152 -7.99 5.54 -14.26
CA GLU A 152 -6.61 5.22 -14.66
C GLU A 152 -6.04 4.07 -13.84
N SER A 153 -6.30 4.03 -12.54
CA SER A 153 -5.77 2.96 -11.69
C SER A 153 -6.54 1.65 -11.81
N ILE A 154 -7.81 1.68 -12.22
CA ILE A 154 -8.67 0.49 -12.33
C ILE A 154 -8.43 -0.24 -13.66
N ARG A 155 -8.14 0.51 -14.74
CA ARG A 155 -7.84 -0.05 -16.07
C ARG A 155 -6.49 -0.78 -16.10
#